data_AF-A0A9D8XEN9-F1
#
_entry.id   AF-A0A9D8XEN9-F1
#
_cell.length_a   1.000
_cell.length_b   1.000
_cell.length_c   1.000
_cell.angle_alpha   90.00
_cell.angle_beta   90.00
_cell.angle_gamma   90.00
#
_symmetry.space_group_name_H-M   'P 1'
#
loop_
_entity.id
_entity.type
_entity.pdbx_description
1 polymer ?
#
loop_
_entity_poly.entity_id
_entity_poly.type
_entity_poly.pdbx_seq_one_letter_code
_entity_poly.pdbx_strand_id
1 'polypeptide(L)'
;SAAGLLSGLTFGGGVQKSASKKEPAVQNPVPAPAQNTAPSKISESVPAVLQPAALKKQAENASEKNIPEPKSEKAWVFVDGAAVLASSVEKKPEEEKPLYIPQLAIPTETMDGMAKLRGVHPIFGTWLLNYLPHADRKERLQAFESLLELPYSLGPSIRVPHQDELPRGRLACGYLDARLLDLGLAVEAELVSMSPQERKERREAGLDPIYALTFAEKLYRLFQHECPLVADLKVWPCWVAGEVLRFNGKFNAYISAKGLQKQEGMVFRHLLRLILLLGEFMELELPSGNSDEWKNDLADLIEVLTKACEAADPSGTRQMLEEGLR
;
A
#
# COMPACT_ATOMS: atom_id res chain seq x y z
N SER A 1 32.37 -47.32 56.20
CA SER A 1 33.70 -46.70 56.08
C SER A 1 33.52 -45.33 55.46
N ALA A 2 33.43 -44.28 56.27
CA ALA A 2 34.56 -43.44 56.72
C ALA A 2 35.06 -42.52 55.58
N ALA A 3 35.33 -41.22 55.73
CA ALA A 3 35.04 -40.15 56.69
C ALA A 3 35.85 -38.92 56.20
N GLY A 4 35.42 -37.70 56.55
CA GLY A 4 36.17 -36.43 56.42
C GLY A 4 35.42 -35.43 55.51
N LEU A 5 34.70 -34.40 55.96
CA LEU A 5 34.73 -33.53 57.15
C LEU A 5 36.02 -32.71 57.34
N LEU A 6 35.90 -31.39 57.09
CA LEU A 6 36.32 -30.21 57.89
C LEU A 6 36.50 -29.01 56.92
N SER A 7 35.62 -28.00 56.91
CA SER A 7 35.44 -26.88 57.86
C SER A 7 36.28 -25.64 57.52
N GLY A 8 35.62 -24.47 57.47
CA GLY A 8 36.30 -23.16 57.47
C GLY A 8 35.43 -21.96 57.10
N LEU A 9 34.56 -21.53 58.02
CA LEU A 9 33.89 -20.21 58.04
C LEU A 9 34.87 -19.07 58.39
N THR A 10 34.70 -17.89 57.77
CA THR A 10 34.77 -16.51 58.35
C THR A 10 34.11 -15.60 57.28
N PHE A 11 33.05 -14.79 57.45
CA PHE A 11 32.58 -13.74 58.39
C PHE A 11 33.42 -12.45 58.44
N GLY A 12 32.81 -11.36 57.95
CA GLY A 12 33.25 -9.95 57.99
C GLY A 12 32.72 -9.23 56.75
N GLY A 13 31.76 -8.30 56.79
CA GLY A 13 31.49 -7.26 57.77
C GLY A 13 32.03 -5.93 57.22
N GLY A 14 31.19 -5.14 56.54
CA GLY A 14 31.61 -3.89 55.91
C GLY A 14 30.46 -3.02 55.41
N VAL A 15 29.78 -2.38 56.36
CA VAL A 15 28.84 -1.27 56.13
C VAL A 15 29.63 0.00 55.79
N GLN A 16 29.27 0.69 54.70
CA GLN A 16 29.47 2.14 54.61
C GLN A 16 28.21 2.84 54.12
N LYS A 17 27.73 3.74 54.97
CA LYS A 17 26.66 4.71 54.75
C LYS A 17 27.24 6.01 54.17
N SER A 18 26.32 6.75 53.54
CA SER A 18 26.18 8.22 53.49
C SER A 18 27.01 9.04 52.51
N ALA A 19 26.31 9.68 51.57
CA ALA A 19 26.22 11.14 51.36
C ALA A 19 25.26 11.41 50.19
N SER A 20 23.95 11.56 50.39
CA SER A 20 23.22 12.84 50.52
C SER A 20 23.92 14.06 49.91
N LYS A 21 23.45 14.54 48.75
CA LYS A 21 23.51 15.96 48.38
C LYS A 21 22.43 16.36 47.35
N LYS A 22 21.36 16.95 47.90
CA LYS A 22 20.55 18.09 47.43
C LYS A 22 20.27 18.28 45.93
N GLU A 23 18.98 18.16 45.60
CA GLU A 23 18.27 19.01 44.63
C GLU A 23 18.57 20.51 44.85
N PRO A 24 18.41 21.31 43.79
CA PRO A 24 17.48 22.42 43.92
C PRO A 24 16.43 22.42 42.82
N ALA A 25 15.17 22.48 43.27
CA ALA A 25 14.03 22.91 42.50
C ALA A 25 14.25 24.33 41.93
N VAL A 26 13.97 24.51 40.64
CA VAL A 26 13.62 25.81 40.07
C VAL A 26 12.23 25.67 39.50
N GLN A 27 11.30 26.31 40.18
CA GLN A 27 9.90 26.47 39.84
C GLN A 27 9.70 27.70 38.93
N ASN A 28 8.75 27.52 38.00
CA ASN A 28 7.83 28.50 37.41
C ASN A 28 8.26 29.30 36.16
N PRO A 29 7.30 29.77 35.33
CA PRO A 29 5.86 29.45 35.28
C PRO A 29 5.35 29.01 33.88
N VAL A 30 4.25 28.26 33.94
CA VAL A 30 3.28 28.06 32.85
C VAL A 30 2.60 29.40 32.52
N PRO A 31 2.53 29.83 31.25
CA PRO A 31 1.58 30.84 30.83
C PRO A 31 0.23 30.20 30.53
N ALA A 32 -0.80 30.66 31.25
CA ALA A 32 -2.20 30.33 30.99
C ALA A 32 -2.63 30.78 29.57
N PRO A 33 -3.45 29.99 28.85
CA PRO A 33 -4.12 30.50 27.66
C PRO A 33 -5.28 31.41 28.07
N ALA A 34 -5.25 32.63 27.56
CA ALA A 34 -6.29 33.62 27.68
C ALA A 34 -7.63 33.10 27.14
N GLN A 35 -8.68 33.28 27.93
CA GLN A 35 -10.07 33.24 27.50
C GLN A 35 -10.40 34.55 26.78
N ASN A 36 -10.94 34.43 25.57
CA ASN A 36 -11.76 35.40 24.81
C ASN A 36 -11.87 34.80 23.40
N THR A 37 -12.96 34.81 22.65
CA THR A 37 -14.32 35.36 22.72
C THR A 37 -15.00 34.74 21.51
N ALA A 38 -16.29 34.41 21.61
CA ALA A 38 -17.10 33.94 20.50
C ALA A 38 -17.11 34.95 19.32
N PRO A 39 -17.24 34.48 18.07
CA PRO A 39 -17.89 35.25 17.03
C PRO A 39 -19.29 34.69 16.74
N SER A 40 -20.26 35.53 17.08
CA SER A 40 -21.50 35.82 16.36
C SER A 40 -21.83 35.04 15.08
N LYS A 41 -23.03 34.46 15.13
CA LYS A 41 -24.01 34.27 14.05
C LYS A 41 -23.75 35.09 12.78
N ILE A 42 -23.57 34.40 11.65
CA ILE A 42 -24.00 34.86 10.34
C ILE A 42 -24.77 33.72 9.68
N SER A 43 -26.02 34.02 9.40
CA SER A 43 -26.99 33.23 8.63
C SER A 43 -26.87 33.58 7.15
N GLU A 44 -26.79 32.58 6.27
CA GLU A 44 -27.16 32.64 4.84
C GLU A 44 -27.10 31.20 4.31
N SER A 45 -28.21 30.45 4.36
CA SER A 45 -29.16 30.22 3.26
C SER A 45 -28.53 29.64 1.98
N VAL A 46 -28.49 28.30 1.90
CA VAL A 46 -28.37 27.55 0.64
C VAL A 46 -29.64 26.69 0.49
N PRO A 47 -30.36 26.75 -0.65
CA PRO A 47 -31.63 26.06 -0.81
C PRO A 47 -31.43 24.55 -1.04
N ALA A 48 -32.27 23.78 -0.34
CA ALA A 48 -32.32 22.33 -0.39
C ALA A 48 -32.80 21.81 -1.74
N VAL A 49 -32.03 20.85 -2.26
CA VAL A 49 -32.32 20.00 -3.41
C VAL A 49 -33.51 19.09 -3.08
N LEU A 50 -34.51 19.09 -3.97
CA LEU A 50 -35.68 18.22 -3.92
C LEU A 50 -35.30 16.74 -4.12
N GLN A 51 -35.89 15.88 -3.29
CA GLN A 51 -35.96 14.43 -3.47
C GLN A 51 -36.99 14.07 -4.56
N PRO A 52 -36.77 13.02 -5.39
CA PRO A 52 -37.72 12.59 -6.41
C PRO A 52 -38.50 11.36 -5.96
N ALA A 53 -39.73 11.53 -5.49
CA ALA A 53 -40.61 10.40 -5.18
C ALA A 53 -42.09 10.77 -5.27
N ALA A 54 -42.60 10.98 -6.50
CA ALA A 54 -44.02 10.78 -6.83
C ALA A 54 -44.27 11.13 -8.30
N LEU A 55 -44.30 10.13 -9.19
CA LEU A 55 -45.10 10.09 -10.43
C LEU A 55 -44.88 8.77 -11.16
N LYS A 56 -45.40 7.69 -10.58
CA LYS A 56 -45.72 6.44 -11.30
C LYS A 56 -47.21 6.21 -11.13
N LYS A 57 -47.99 6.54 -12.16
CA LYS A 57 -49.30 5.96 -12.51
C LYS A 57 -49.89 6.77 -13.65
N GLN A 58 -49.60 6.35 -14.87
CA GLN A 58 -50.45 6.42 -16.05
C GLN A 58 -49.63 5.88 -17.23
N ALA A 59 -49.49 4.57 -17.28
CA ALA A 59 -48.96 3.86 -18.43
C ALA A 59 -49.64 2.51 -18.49
N GLU A 60 -50.88 2.51 -18.97
CA GLU A 60 -51.54 1.34 -19.55
C GLU A 60 -52.78 1.84 -20.30
N ASN A 61 -52.64 1.98 -21.62
CA ASN A 61 -53.58 1.41 -22.60
C ASN A 61 -53.24 1.87 -24.04
N ALA A 62 -53.09 0.86 -24.91
CA ALA A 62 -53.27 0.89 -26.37
C ALA A 62 -52.28 1.75 -27.19
N SER A 63 -51.79 1.36 -28.36
CA SER A 63 -51.85 0.13 -29.17
C SER A 63 -50.87 0.36 -30.33
N GLU A 64 -50.31 -0.71 -30.87
CA GLU A 64 -49.61 -0.73 -32.17
C GLU A 64 -50.34 0.10 -33.25
N LYS A 65 -49.59 0.96 -33.94
CA LYS A 65 -49.69 1.18 -35.40
C LYS A 65 -48.63 2.16 -35.92
N ASN A 66 -47.90 1.68 -36.93
CA ASN A 66 -47.28 2.38 -38.05
C ASN A 66 -46.25 3.50 -37.81
N ILE A 67 -45.02 3.21 -38.26
CA ILE A 67 -43.96 4.16 -38.61
C ILE A 67 -44.44 5.05 -39.77
N PRO A 68 -44.14 6.36 -39.73
CA PRO A 68 -43.39 6.94 -40.84
C PRO A 68 -42.17 7.72 -40.33
N GLU A 69 -41.06 7.57 -41.04
CA GLU A 69 -39.79 8.27 -40.83
C GLU A 69 -39.97 9.80 -40.83
N PRO A 70 -39.34 10.57 -39.91
CA PRO A 70 -39.23 12.00 -40.06
C PRO A 70 -38.00 12.36 -40.91
N LYS A 71 -38.30 12.89 -42.09
CA LYS A 71 -37.37 13.57 -43.00
C LYS A 71 -36.69 14.74 -42.28
N SER A 72 -35.44 14.97 -42.67
CA SER A 72 -34.54 16.01 -42.16
C SER A 72 -35.17 17.41 -42.10
N GLU A 73 -35.41 17.90 -40.88
CA GLU A 73 -35.72 19.32 -40.64
C GLU A 73 -34.43 20.08 -40.33
N LYS A 74 -34.12 21.06 -41.19
CA LYS A 74 -32.99 21.99 -41.04
C LYS A 74 -33.34 23.01 -39.95
N ALA A 75 -32.54 23.07 -38.90
CA ALA A 75 -32.65 24.10 -37.88
C ALA A 75 -32.12 25.46 -38.39
N TRP A 76 -32.90 26.51 -38.17
CA TRP A 76 -32.50 27.89 -38.44
C TRP A 76 -31.81 28.48 -37.20
N VAL A 77 -30.71 29.20 -37.40
CA VAL A 77 -30.05 29.97 -36.34
C VAL A 77 -30.08 31.44 -36.73
N PHE A 78 -30.48 32.29 -35.80
CA PHE A 78 -30.56 33.74 -35.98
C PHE A 78 -29.33 34.40 -35.37
N VAL A 79 -28.58 35.15 -36.18
CA VAL A 79 -27.47 36.00 -35.72
C VAL A 79 -27.73 37.40 -36.29
N ASP A 80 -27.72 38.42 -35.42
CA ASP A 80 -27.95 39.84 -35.75
C ASP A 80 -29.19 40.14 -36.60
N GLY A 81 -30.33 39.55 -36.21
CA GLY A 81 -31.65 39.88 -36.79
C GLY A 81 -31.90 39.34 -38.21
N ALA A 82 -30.97 38.58 -38.79
CA ALA A 82 -31.16 37.88 -40.05
C ALA A 82 -31.22 36.36 -39.85
N ALA A 83 -32.19 35.71 -40.49
CA ALA A 83 -32.30 34.25 -40.53
C ALA A 83 -31.26 33.71 -41.52
N VAL A 84 -30.17 33.14 -41.03
CA VAL A 84 -29.14 32.52 -41.88
C VAL A 84 -29.31 31.01 -41.82
N LEU A 85 -29.37 30.37 -43.00
CA LEU A 85 -29.35 28.91 -43.09
C LEU A 85 -28.05 28.44 -42.41
N ALA A 86 -28.15 27.58 -41.39
CA ALA A 86 -26.99 26.94 -40.81
C ALA A 86 -26.33 26.12 -41.91
N SER A 87 -25.31 26.70 -42.55
CA SER A 87 -24.43 26.00 -43.47
C SER A 87 -23.91 24.81 -42.69
N SER A 88 -24.30 23.61 -43.14
CA SER A 88 -23.73 22.36 -42.68
C SER A 88 -22.22 22.55 -42.63
N VAL A 89 -21.67 22.57 -41.42
CA VAL A 89 -20.25 22.36 -41.22
C VAL A 89 -20.03 20.94 -41.73
N GLU A 90 -19.62 20.82 -42.99
CA GLU A 90 -19.13 19.57 -43.54
C GLU A 90 -17.95 19.17 -42.64
N LYS A 91 -18.23 18.27 -41.70
CA LYS A 91 -17.18 17.52 -41.00
C LYS A 91 -16.41 16.83 -42.11
N LYS A 92 -15.23 17.38 -42.42
CA LYS A 92 -14.19 16.71 -43.19
C LYS A 92 -14.12 15.26 -42.67
N PRO A 93 -14.22 14.23 -43.53
CA PRO A 93 -14.20 12.85 -43.06
C PRO A 93 -12.90 12.66 -42.28
N GLU A 94 -13.02 12.42 -40.98
CA GLU A 94 -11.91 11.98 -40.14
C GLU A 94 -11.48 10.64 -40.72
N GLU A 95 -10.37 10.62 -41.44
CA GLU A 95 -9.73 9.40 -41.92
C GLU A 95 -9.54 8.48 -40.70
N GLU A 96 -10.26 7.35 -40.69
CA GLU A 96 -10.10 6.33 -39.67
C GLU A 96 -8.64 5.87 -39.69
N LYS A 97 -7.87 6.26 -38.67
CA LYS A 97 -6.47 5.85 -38.56
C LYS A 97 -6.44 4.32 -38.56
N PRO A 98 -5.60 3.70 -39.40
CA PRO A 98 -5.50 2.24 -39.42
C PRO A 98 -5.09 1.73 -38.04
N LEU A 99 -5.62 0.58 -37.67
CA LEU A 99 -5.27 -0.09 -36.42
C LEU A 99 -3.75 -0.37 -36.41
N TYR A 100 -3.07 0.04 -35.34
CA TYR A 100 -1.62 -0.15 -35.20
C TYR A 100 -1.28 -1.64 -35.14
N ILE A 101 -0.43 -2.10 -36.06
CA ILE A 101 0.11 -3.46 -36.09
C ILE A 101 1.63 -3.36 -35.90
N PRO A 102 2.19 -3.84 -34.77
CA PRO A 102 3.62 -3.78 -34.54
C PRO A 102 4.37 -4.70 -35.50
N GLN A 103 5.36 -4.16 -36.23
CA GLN A 103 6.19 -4.92 -37.18
C GLN A 103 7.59 -5.23 -36.65
N LEU A 104 8.13 -4.37 -35.78
CA LEU A 104 9.47 -4.47 -35.22
C LEU A 104 9.41 -4.17 -33.72
N ALA A 105 10.19 -4.91 -32.94
CA ALA A 105 10.42 -4.64 -31.52
C ALA A 105 11.89 -4.23 -31.35
N ILE A 106 12.12 -3.02 -30.82
CA ILE A 106 13.45 -2.52 -30.50
C ILE A 106 13.63 -2.61 -28.98
N PRO A 107 14.74 -3.19 -28.48
CA PRO A 107 14.98 -3.27 -27.05
C PRO A 107 15.16 -1.87 -26.45
N THR A 108 14.36 -1.56 -25.43
CA THR A 108 14.52 -0.34 -24.61
C THR A 108 15.62 -0.54 -23.56
N GLU A 109 16.20 0.54 -23.04
CA GLU A 109 17.17 0.52 -21.94
C GLU A 109 16.65 -0.24 -20.70
N THR A 110 15.34 -0.18 -20.45
CA THR A 110 14.68 -0.91 -19.35
C THR A 110 14.68 -2.43 -19.52
N MET A 111 15.00 -2.93 -20.72
CA MET A 111 14.98 -4.37 -21.04
C MET A 111 16.08 -5.15 -20.34
N ASP A 112 17.25 -4.55 -20.14
CA ASP A 112 18.34 -5.17 -19.38
C ASP A 112 17.92 -5.38 -17.91
N GLY A 113 17.28 -4.37 -17.30
CA GLY A 113 16.72 -4.48 -15.95
C GLY A 113 15.62 -5.55 -15.85
N MET A 114 14.76 -5.65 -16.86
CA MET A 114 13.72 -6.68 -16.92
C MET A 114 14.31 -8.10 -16.98
N ALA A 115 15.44 -8.30 -17.66
CA ALA A 115 16.08 -9.62 -17.80
C ALA A 115 16.74 -10.10 -16.49
N LYS A 116 17.10 -9.18 -15.58
CA LYS A 116 17.69 -9.50 -14.27
C LYS A 116 16.65 -10.00 -13.26
N LEU A 117 15.39 -9.59 -13.41
CA LEU A 117 14.28 -10.02 -12.56
C LEU A 117 13.80 -11.43 -12.95
N ARG A 118 14.00 -12.40 -12.06
CA ARG A 118 13.60 -13.81 -12.29
C ARG A 118 12.46 -14.24 -11.36
N GLY A 119 12.41 -13.69 -10.16
CA GLY A 119 11.44 -14.06 -9.14
C GLY A 119 10.07 -13.37 -9.24
N VAL A 120 9.93 -12.36 -10.11
CA VAL A 120 8.74 -11.49 -10.18
C VAL A 120 8.43 -11.05 -11.61
N HIS A 121 7.24 -10.45 -11.80
CA HIS A 121 6.84 -9.90 -13.08
C HIS A 121 7.78 -8.73 -13.48
N PRO A 122 8.53 -8.84 -14.59
CA PRO A 122 9.63 -7.92 -14.90
C PRO A 122 9.16 -6.48 -15.18
N ILE A 123 8.02 -6.31 -15.87
CA ILE A 123 7.45 -4.98 -16.13
C ILE A 123 7.07 -4.27 -14.81
N PHE A 124 6.43 -4.99 -13.90
CA PHE A 124 6.01 -4.40 -12.63
C PHE A 124 7.22 -4.12 -11.72
N GLY A 125 8.20 -5.04 -11.66
CA GLY A 125 9.41 -4.83 -10.87
C GLY A 125 10.24 -3.64 -11.34
N THR A 126 10.43 -3.48 -12.66
CA THR A 126 11.11 -2.29 -13.21
C THR A 126 10.29 -1.02 -13.05
N TRP A 127 8.97 -1.08 -13.16
CA TRP A 127 8.08 0.05 -12.86
C TRP A 127 8.19 0.50 -11.41
N LEU A 128 8.28 -0.43 -10.45
CA LEU A 128 8.42 -0.13 -9.02
C LEU A 128 9.70 0.66 -8.70
N LEU A 129 10.78 0.49 -9.46
CA LEU A 129 12.03 1.22 -9.27
C LEU A 129 11.86 2.74 -9.40
N ASN A 130 10.83 3.22 -10.11
CA ASN A 130 10.55 4.65 -10.22
C ASN A 130 10.02 5.25 -8.91
N TYR A 131 9.49 4.42 -8.01
CA TYR A 131 8.80 4.87 -6.79
C TYR A 131 9.52 4.44 -5.51
N LEU A 132 10.01 3.20 -5.45
CA LEU A 132 10.59 2.63 -4.23
C LEU A 132 11.80 3.39 -3.66
N PRO A 133 12.67 4.06 -4.45
CA PRO A 133 13.75 4.90 -3.89
C PRO A 133 13.23 6.04 -3.01
N HIS A 134 11.99 6.50 -3.23
CA HIS A 134 11.36 7.57 -2.46
C HIS A 134 10.49 7.06 -1.30
N ALA A 135 10.28 5.75 -1.23
CA ALA A 135 9.45 5.11 -0.22
C ALA A 135 10.21 4.86 1.08
N ASP A 136 9.49 4.90 2.20
CA ASP A 136 10.08 4.55 3.50
C ASP A 136 10.42 3.05 3.56
N ARG A 137 11.33 2.66 4.46
CA ARG A 137 11.76 1.26 4.60
C ARG A 137 10.60 0.27 4.77
N LYS A 138 9.57 0.65 5.54
CA LYS A 138 8.38 -0.19 5.75
C LYS A 138 7.52 -0.32 4.50
N GLU A 139 7.36 0.78 3.75
CA GLU A 139 6.62 0.80 2.49
C GLU A 139 7.33 -0.06 1.44
N ARG A 140 8.65 0.08 1.32
CA ARG A 140 9.48 -0.77 0.45
C ARG A 140 9.30 -2.25 0.78
N LEU A 141 9.43 -2.60 2.06
CA LEU A 141 9.25 -3.98 2.51
C LEU A 141 7.87 -4.51 2.15
N GLN A 142 6.81 -3.72 2.37
CA GLN A 142 5.46 -4.11 2.01
C GLN A 142 5.29 -4.33 0.49
N ALA A 143 5.88 -3.46 -0.33
CA ALA A 143 5.85 -3.62 -1.77
C ALA A 143 6.54 -4.91 -2.21
N PHE A 144 7.75 -5.19 -1.70
CA PHE A 144 8.47 -6.41 -2.05
C PHE A 144 7.75 -7.67 -1.59
N GLU A 145 7.22 -7.68 -0.37
CA GLU A 145 6.42 -8.80 0.12
C GLU A 145 5.21 -9.05 -0.78
N SER A 146 4.57 -7.99 -1.26
CA SER A 146 3.35 -8.11 -2.05
C SER A 146 3.54 -8.70 -3.45
N LEU A 147 4.78 -8.76 -3.93
CA LEU A 147 5.15 -9.44 -5.18
C LEU A 147 5.14 -10.96 -5.05
N LEU A 148 5.23 -11.48 -3.82
CA LEU A 148 5.39 -12.90 -3.56
C LEU A 148 4.06 -13.50 -3.10
N GLU A 149 3.47 -14.32 -3.97
CA GLU A 149 2.23 -15.02 -3.63
C GLU A 149 2.38 -15.90 -2.39
N LEU A 150 1.36 -15.82 -1.53
CA LEU A 150 1.17 -16.64 -0.33
C LEU A 150 -0.17 -17.36 -0.40
N PRO A 151 -0.27 -18.58 0.18
CA PRO A 151 -1.53 -19.30 0.21
C PRO A 151 -2.54 -18.69 1.17
N TYR A 152 -3.81 -18.71 0.77
CA TYR A 152 -4.95 -18.22 1.57
C TYR A 152 -5.09 -18.91 2.95
N SER A 153 -4.51 -20.09 3.14
CA SER A 153 -4.54 -20.83 4.42
C SER A 153 -3.85 -20.08 5.57
N LEU A 154 -2.90 -19.19 5.27
CA LEU A 154 -2.27 -18.32 6.26
C LEU A 154 -3.22 -17.25 6.79
N GLY A 155 -4.27 -16.94 6.02
CA GLY A 155 -5.43 -16.18 6.46
C GLY A 155 -5.09 -14.81 7.06
N PRO A 156 -5.82 -14.37 8.10
CA PRO A 156 -5.62 -13.07 8.74
C PRO A 156 -4.26 -12.88 9.42
N SER A 157 -3.52 -13.96 9.73
CA SER A 157 -2.27 -13.89 10.49
C SER A 157 -1.13 -13.17 9.75
N ILE A 158 -1.23 -13.10 8.42
CA ILE A 158 -0.25 -12.45 7.54
C ILE A 158 -0.76 -11.12 6.96
N ARG A 159 -1.94 -10.66 7.41
CA ARG A 159 -2.58 -9.47 6.88
C ARG A 159 -1.76 -8.24 7.22
N VAL A 160 -1.72 -7.29 6.28
CA VAL A 160 -1.19 -5.95 6.54
C VAL A 160 -1.92 -5.33 7.73
N PRO A 161 -1.19 -4.85 8.76
CA PRO A 161 -1.77 -4.16 9.89
C PRO A 161 -2.54 -2.90 9.50
N HIS A 162 -3.43 -2.45 10.38
CA HIS A 162 -4.13 -1.18 10.19
C HIS A 162 -3.18 0.02 10.33
N GLN A 163 -3.62 1.19 9.83
CA GLN A 163 -2.81 2.41 9.82
C GLN A 163 -2.42 2.92 11.22
N ASP A 164 -3.15 2.51 12.27
CA ASP A 164 -2.79 2.80 13.66
C ASP A 164 -1.47 2.13 14.07
N GLU A 165 -1.19 0.96 13.52
CA GLU A 165 -0.02 0.14 13.84
C GLU A 165 1.07 0.22 12.76
N LEU A 166 0.65 0.31 11.50
CA LEU A 166 1.49 0.54 10.34
C LEU A 166 1.07 1.85 9.65
N PRO A 167 1.53 3.01 10.14
CA PRO A 167 1.17 4.28 9.56
C PRO A 167 1.68 4.39 8.13
N ARG A 168 0.96 5.19 7.33
CA ARG A 168 1.34 5.51 5.96
C ARG A 168 2.72 6.20 5.96
N GLY A 169 3.59 5.77 5.05
CA GLY A 169 4.92 6.36 4.93
C GLY A 169 4.94 7.54 3.98
N ARG A 170 6.15 7.96 3.65
CA ARG A 170 6.46 9.14 2.84
C ARG A 170 5.88 9.05 1.43
N LEU A 171 6.00 7.91 0.76
CA LEU A 171 5.54 7.79 -0.62
C LEU A 171 4.01 7.74 -0.69
N ALA A 172 3.37 7.03 0.24
CA ALA A 172 1.92 6.98 0.32
C ALA A 172 1.33 8.39 0.51
N CYS A 173 1.76 9.09 1.55
CA CYS A 173 1.22 10.41 1.90
C CYS A 173 1.68 11.52 0.93
N GLY A 174 2.92 11.46 0.45
CA GLY A 174 3.53 12.56 -0.29
C GLY A 174 3.21 12.58 -1.79
N TYR A 175 2.89 11.44 -2.38
CA TYR A 175 2.69 11.33 -3.82
C TYR A 175 1.52 10.43 -4.19
N LEU A 176 1.51 9.18 -3.70
CA LEU A 176 0.60 8.15 -4.19
C LEU A 176 -0.87 8.47 -3.88
N ASP A 177 -1.18 8.93 -2.67
CA ASP A 177 -2.55 9.25 -2.27
C ASP A 177 -3.13 10.40 -3.11
N ALA A 178 -2.37 11.48 -3.30
CA ALA A 178 -2.78 12.60 -4.17
C ALA A 178 -2.98 12.12 -5.62
N ARG A 179 -2.03 11.33 -6.14
CA ARG A 179 -2.09 10.82 -7.51
C ARG A 179 -3.31 9.93 -7.75
N LEU A 180 -3.68 9.09 -6.79
CA LEU A 180 -4.86 8.22 -6.90
C LEU A 180 -6.16 9.02 -6.85
N LEU A 181 -6.24 10.08 -6.05
CA LEU A 181 -7.40 10.98 -6.02
C LEU A 181 -7.54 11.75 -7.34
N ASP A 182 -6.45 12.33 -7.84
CA ASP A 182 -6.44 13.11 -9.08
C ASP A 182 -6.88 12.28 -10.30
N LEU A 183 -6.49 11.00 -10.34
CA LEU A 183 -6.88 10.06 -11.40
C LEU A 183 -8.24 9.39 -11.15
N GLY A 184 -8.90 9.66 -10.01
CA GLY A 184 -10.16 9.01 -9.64
C GLY A 184 -10.05 7.50 -9.41
N LEU A 185 -8.85 7.00 -9.08
CA LEU A 185 -8.57 5.57 -8.84
C LEU A 185 -8.87 5.13 -7.40
N ALA A 186 -9.02 6.08 -6.48
CA ALA A 186 -9.41 5.82 -5.10
C ALA A 186 -10.29 6.97 -4.57
N VAL A 187 -11.07 6.66 -3.53
CA VAL A 187 -11.81 7.67 -2.77
C VAL A 187 -11.05 7.99 -1.47
N GLU A 188 -11.19 9.19 -0.93
CA GLU A 188 -10.54 9.58 0.34
C GLU A 188 -10.79 8.58 1.49
N ALA A 189 -12.02 8.07 1.59
CA ALA A 189 -12.40 7.05 2.57
C ALA A 189 -11.66 5.69 2.40
N GLU A 190 -11.12 5.42 1.20
CA GLU A 190 -10.27 4.26 0.93
C GLU A 190 -8.78 4.56 1.22
N LEU A 191 -8.37 5.82 1.39
CA LEU A 191 -6.96 6.16 1.62
C LEU A 191 -6.62 6.26 3.11
N VAL A 192 -7.57 6.71 3.92
CA VAL A 192 -7.42 6.89 5.36
C VAL A 192 -8.27 5.85 6.10
N SER A 193 -7.69 5.20 7.11
CA SER A 193 -8.44 4.26 7.94
C SER A 193 -9.53 4.98 8.73
N MET A 194 -10.78 4.52 8.57
CA MET A 194 -11.87 4.93 9.45
C MET A 194 -11.56 4.57 10.90
N SER A 195 -11.91 5.47 11.81
CA SER A 195 -11.81 5.22 13.24
C SER A 195 -12.71 4.05 13.66
N PRO A 196 -12.40 3.37 14.79
CA PRO A 196 -13.25 2.30 15.31
C PRO A 196 -14.70 2.73 15.55
N GLN A 197 -14.90 3.99 15.94
CA GLN A 197 -16.22 4.57 16.21
C GLN A 197 -17.02 4.74 14.91
N GLU A 198 -16.45 5.36 13.88
CA GLU A 198 -17.13 5.53 12.58
C GLU A 198 -17.45 4.18 11.92
N ARG A 199 -16.57 3.18 12.07
CA ARG A 199 -16.84 1.81 11.61
C ARG A 199 -18.05 1.20 12.32
N LYS A 200 -18.19 1.44 13.62
CA LYS A 200 -19.33 0.97 14.41
C LYS A 200 -20.62 1.66 13.96
N GLU A 201 -20.60 2.98 13.81
CA GLU A 201 -21.75 3.77 13.35
C GLU A 201 -22.23 3.34 11.96
N ARG A 202 -21.32 3.08 11.01
CA ARG A 202 -21.68 2.53 9.68
C ARG A 202 -22.38 1.18 9.78
N ARG A 203 -21.84 0.27 10.60
CA ARG A 203 -22.43 -1.06 10.80
C ARG A 203 -23.82 -0.96 11.43
N GLU A 204 -24.01 -0.06 12.39
CA GLU A 204 -25.32 0.22 13.00
C GLU A 204 -26.31 0.83 12.00
N ALA A 205 -25.81 1.63 11.05
CA ALA A 205 -26.59 2.14 9.92
C ALA A 205 -26.83 1.10 8.81
N GLY A 206 -26.41 -0.15 8.98
CA GLY A 206 -26.58 -1.22 7.99
C GLY A 206 -25.69 -1.08 6.75
N LEU A 207 -24.64 -0.26 6.81
CA LEU A 207 -23.69 -0.05 5.72
C LEU A 207 -22.38 -0.80 5.99
N ASP A 208 -21.81 -1.36 4.93
CA ASP A 208 -20.50 -1.99 5.02
C ASP A 208 -19.40 -0.94 5.31
N PRO A 209 -18.43 -1.26 6.19
CA PRO A 209 -17.30 -0.39 6.44
C PRO A 209 -16.40 -0.34 5.21
N ILE A 210 -15.94 0.86 4.87
CA ILE A 210 -14.94 1.05 3.83
C ILE A 210 -13.58 0.76 4.46
N TYR A 211 -12.84 -0.17 3.86
CA TYR A 211 -11.50 -0.52 4.32
C TYR A 211 -10.48 0.33 3.57
N ALA A 212 -9.51 0.87 4.32
CA ALA A 212 -8.40 1.57 3.71
C ALA A 212 -7.53 0.60 2.91
N LEU A 213 -7.10 1.05 1.74
CA LEU A 213 -6.19 0.33 0.87
C LEU A 213 -4.82 0.22 1.52
N THR A 214 -4.27 -0.97 1.41
CA THR A 214 -2.87 -1.23 1.71
C THR A 214 -1.96 -0.51 0.71
N PHE A 215 -0.72 -0.23 1.09
CA PHE A 215 0.24 0.42 0.20
C PHE A 215 0.45 -0.36 -1.10
N ALA A 216 0.52 -1.69 -1.02
CA ALA A 216 0.64 -2.56 -2.18
C ALA A 216 -0.57 -2.45 -3.13
N GLU A 217 -1.80 -2.40 -2.61
CA GLU A 217 -3.01 -2.21 -3.42
C GLU A 217 -3.03 -0.84 -4.10
N LYS A 218 -2.56 0.21 -3.42
CA LYS A 218 -2.42 1.55 -3.99
C LYS A 218 -1.46 1.56 -5.19
N LEU A 219 -0.29 0.93 -5.04
CA LEU A 219 0.68 0.77 -6.13
C LEU A 219 0.08 -0.04 -7.29
N TYR A 220 -0.61 -1.13 -6.98
CA TYR A 220 -1.23 -1.97 -8.00
C TYR A 220 -2.31 -1.23 -8.80
N ARG A 221 -3.19 -0.46 -8.13
CA ARG A 221 -4.19 0.36 -8.83
C ARG A 221 -3.54 1.39 -9.75
N LEU A 222 -2.48 2.06 -9.29
CA LEU A 222 -1.75 3.01 -10.12
C LEU A 222 -1.10 2.32 -11.33
N PHE A 223 -0.48 1.17 -11.11
CA PHE A 223 0.14 0.39 -12.18
C PHE A 223 -0.87 -0.07 -13.23
N GLN A 224 -2.03 -0.59 -12.82
CA GLN A 224 -3.07 -1.02 -13.77
C GLN A 224 -3.58 0.13 -14.64
N HIS A 225 -3.60 1.36 -14.10
CA HIS A 225 -3.95 2.54 -14.88
C HIS A 225 -2.85 2.94 -15.88
N GLU A 226 -1.59 2.87 -15.48
CA GLU A 226 -0.45 3.25 -16.35
C GLU A 226 -0.08 2.15 -17.37
N CYS A 227 -0.35 0.88 -17.05
CA CYS A 227 -0.01 -0.29 -17.85
C CYS A 227 -1.23 -1.22 -18.02
N PRO A 228 -2.32 -0.77 -18.67
CA PRO A 228 -3.58 -1.54 -18.76
C PRO A 228 -3.46 -2.84 -19.58
N LEU A 229 -2.39 -2.98 -20.37
CA LEU A 229 -2.15 -4.15 -21.21
C LEU A 229 -1.51 -5.32 -20.45
N VAL A 230 -1.07 -5.10 -19.20
CA VAL A 230 -0.48 -6.15 -18.35
C VAL A 230 -1.59 -6.77 -17.50
N ALA A 231 -2.06 -7.95 -17.90
CA ALA A 231 -3.26 -8.58 -17.31
C ALA A 231 -2.96 -9.71 -16.32
N ASP A 232 -1.74 -10.25 -16.32
CA ASP A 232 -1.32 -11.43 -15.55
C ASP A 232 -0.59 -11.09 -14.24
N LEU A 233 -0.48 -9.81 -13.91
CA LEU A 233 0.10 -9.38 -12.65
C LEU A 233 -0.82 -9.71 -11.47
N LYS A 234 -0.24 -10.34 -10.45
CA LYS A 234 -0.89 -10.57 -9.16
C LYS A 234 -0.12 -9.88 -8.06
N VAL A 235 -0.82 -9.10 -7.26
CA VAL A 235 -0.29 -8.45 -6.06
C VAL A 235 -1.03 -8.99 -4.86
N TRP A 236 -0.28 -9.42 -3.86
CA TRP A 236 -0.79 -10.09 -2.67
C TRP A 236 -0.39 -9.31 -1.42
N PRO A 237 -1.22 -8.38 -0.92
CA PRO A 237 -0.83 -7.57 0.23
C PRO A 237 -0.66 -8.44 1.48
N CYS A 238 0.59 -8.61 1.92
CA CYS A 238 0.94 -9.32 3.14
C CYS A 238 1.96 -8.53 3.98
N TRP A 239 2.13 -8.96 5.24
CA TRP A 239 3.06 -8.36 6.20
C TRP A 239 3.66 -9.44 7.11
N VAL A 240 4.50 -10.28 6.52
CA VAL A 240 5.17 -11.42 7.15
C VAL A 240 6.57 -11.04 7.62
N ALA A 241 7.43 -10.57 6.72
CA ALA A 241 8.80 -10.19 7.07
C ALA A 241 8.78 -8.98 7.99
N GLY A 242 7.86 -8.04 7.77
CA GLY A 242 7.60 -6.93 8.68
C GLY A 242 7.28 -7.36 10.12
N GLU A 243 6.47 -8.42 10.31
CA GLU A 243 6.23 -8.99 11.64
C GLU A 243 7.48 -9.67 12.21
N VAL A 244 8.21 -10.46 11.41
CA VAL A 244 9.44 -11.12 11.88
C VAL A 244 10.47 -10.09 12.37
N LEU A 245 10.59 -8.95 11.68
CA LEU A 245 11.43 -7.84 12.11
C LEU A 245 10.94 -7.20 13.43
N ARG A 246 9.63 -7.09 13.64
CA ARG A 246 9.05 -6.63 14.92
C ARG A 246 9.37 -7.58 16.08
N PHE A 247 9.48 -8.88 15.82
CA PHE A 247 9.96 -9.88 16.78
C PHE A 247 11.50 -9.95 16.87
N ASN A 248 12.22 -8.92 16.41
CA ASN A 248 13.69 -8.87 16.38
C ASN A 248 14.35 -10.06 15.66
N GLY A 249 13.74 -10.53 14.58
CA GLY A 249 14.25 -11.69 13.82
C GLY A 249 14.03 -13.04 14.50
N LYS A 250 13.26 -13.10 15.61
CA LYS A 250 12.95 -14.35 16.31
C LYS A 250 11.78 -15.06 15.63
N PHE A 251 12.08 -15.83 14.58
CA PHE A 251 11.09 -16.55 13.79
C PHE A 251 10.17 -17.45 14.62
N ASN A 252 10.72 -18.28 15.51
CA ASN A 252 9.94 -19.20 16.35
C ASN A 252 8.96 -18.47 17.29
N ALA A 253 9.32 -17.28 17.76
CA ALA A 253 8.46 -16.46 18.60
C ALA A 253 7.27 -15.91 17.81
N TYR A 254 7.51 -15.45 16.58
CA TYR A 254 6.46 -15.01 15.67
C TYR A 254 5.47 -16.14 15.33
N ILE A 255 5.97 -17.31 14.93
CA ILE A 255 5.14 -18.48 14.59
C ILE A 255 4.28 -18.90 15.78
N SER A 256 4.87 -18.93 16.98
CA SER A 256 4.16 -19.28 18.20
C SER A 256 3.08 -18.26 18.57
N ALA A 257 3.39 -16.97 18.47
CA ALA A 257 2.47 -15.88 18.80
C ALA A 257 1.25 -15.81 17.87
N LYS A 258 1.43 -16.10 16.57
CA LYS A 258 0.35 -16.08 15.57
C LYS A 258 -0.33 -17.44 15.34
N GLY A 259 0.09 -18.49 16.05
CA GLY A 259 -0.49 -19.83 15.90
C GLY A 259 -0.23 -20.47 14.53
N LEU A 260 0.93 -20.20 13.92
CA LEU A 260 1.29 -20.61 12.57
C LEU A 260 2.10 -21.92 12.48
N GLN A 261 2.14 -22.71 13.56
CA GLN A 261 3.01 -23.90 13.65
C GLN A 261 2.78 -24.90 12.50
N LYS A 262 1.54 -25.04 12.03
CA LYS A 262 1.20 -25.94 10.91
C LYS A 262 1.62 -25.43 9.53
N GLN A 263 1.87 -24.13 9.40
CA GLN A 263 2.17 -23.45 8.13
C GLN A 263 3.55 -22.78 8.16
N GLU A 264 4.39 -23.15 9.12
CA GLU A 264 5.73 -22.60 9.31
C GLU A 264 6.57 -22.66 8.03
N GLY A 265 6.56 -23.81 7.34
CA GLY A 265 7.30 -23.99 6.09
C GLY A 265 6.85 -23.05 4.96
N MET A 266 5.59 -22.61 4.94
CA MET A 266 5.10 -21.64 3.95
C MET A 266 5.66 -20.24 4.24
N VAL A 267 5.66 -19.83 5.50
CA VAL A 267 6.25 -18.57 5.96
C VAL A 267 7.75 -18.58 5.69
N PHE A 268 8.44 -19.65 6.07
CA PHE A 268 9.87 -19.81 5.87
C PHE A 268 10.27 -19.70 4.40
N ARG A 269 9.59 -20.43 3.50
CA ARG A 269 9.83 -20.32 2.05
C ARG A 269 9.55 -18.92 1.51
N HIS A 270 8.55 -18.22 2.03
CA HIS A 270 8.27 -16.85 1.62
C HIS A 270 9.41 -15.90 2.01
N LEU A 271 9.96 -16.01 3.22
CA LEU A 271 11.11 -15.21 3.64
C LEU A 271 12.34 -15.49 2.78
N LEU A 272 12.61 -16.75 2.44
CA LEU A 272 13.72 -17.11 1.55
C LEU A 272 13.53 -16.53 0.14
N ARG A 273 12.32 -16.65 -0.43
CA ARG A 273 11.99 -16.02 -1.72
C ARG A 273 12.14 -14.51 -1.67
N LEU A 274 11.79 -13.88 -0.55
CA LEU A 274 11.98 -12.45 -0.34
C LEU A 274 13.46 -12.10 -0.31
N ILE A 275 14.30 -12.85 0.39
CA ILE A 275 15.75 -12.61 0.42
C ILE A 275 16.34 -12.65 -0.99
N LEU A 276 16.00 -13.67 -1.79
CA LEU A 276 16.43 -13.78 -3.19
C LEU A 276 15.93 -12.61 -4.03
N LEU A 277 14.66 -12.24 -3.87
CA LEU A 277 14.07 -11.11 -4.57
C LEU A 277 14.78 -9.79 -4.26
N LEU A 278 15.07 -9.53 -2.98
CA LEU A 278 15.81 -8.32 -2.59
C LEU A 278 17.21 -8.32 -3.23
N GLY A 279 17.85 -9.49 -3.36
CA GLY A 279 19.11 -9.66 -4.09
C GLY A 279 18.99 -9.28 -5.57
N GLU A 280 17.95 -9.75 -6.26
CA GLU A 280 17.68 -9.36 -7.66
C GLU A 280 17.52 -7.83 -7.80
N PHE A 281 16.82 -7.18 -6.87
CA PHE A 281 16.63 -5.73 -6.89
C PHE A 281 17.89 -4.93 -6.53
N MET A 282 18.88 -5.53 -5.86
CA MET A 282 20.18 -4.89 -5.61
C MET A 282 21.04 -4.81 -6.87
N GLU A 283 20.83 -5.71 -7.83
CA GLU A 283 21.54 -5.73 -9.12
C GLU A 283 20.99 -4.72 -10.14
N LEU A 284 19.82 -4.16 -9.86
CA LEU A 284 19.16 -3.20 -10.74
C LEU A 284 19.75 -1.79 -10.56
N GLU A 285 19.83 -1.07 -11.67
CA GLU A 285 20.19 0.34 -11.69
C GLU A 285 18.97 1.18 -11.36
N LEU A 286 19.14 2.12 -10.41
CA LEU A 286 18.06 3.02 -10.03
C LEU A 286 17.90 4.14 -11.05
N PRO A 287 16.67 4.42 -11.53
CA PRO A 287 16.39 5.60 -12.34
C PRO A 287 16.57 6.91 -11.55
N SER A 288 16.33 6.86 -10.24
CA SER A 288 16.39 8.02 -9.34
C SER A 288 16.80 7.62 -7.91
N GLY A 289 17.42 8.54 -7.18
CA GLY A 289 17.83 8.35 -5.78
C GLY A 289 19.30 7.99 -5.58
N ASN A 290 19.67 7.76 -4.32
CA ASN A 290 21.04 7.38 -3.94
C ASN A 290 21.21 5.85 -4.05
N SER A 291 22.02 5.41 -5.03
CA SER A 291 22.26 3.98 -5.27
C SER A 291 22.94 3.28 -4.09
N ASP A 292 23.79 3.96 -3.32
CA ASP A 292 24.52 3.32 -2.22
C ASP A 292 23.61 3.13 -1.01
N GLU A 293 22.82 4.13 -0.67
CA GLU A 293 21.80 4.03 0.40
C GLU A 293 20.79 2.92 0.09
N TRP A 294 20.34 2.82 -1.16
CA TRP A 294 19.46 1.74 -1.60
C TRP A 294 20.07 0.36 -1.39
N LYS A 295 21.30 0.16 -1.88
CA LYS A 295 21.99 -1.13 -1.77
C LYS A 295 22.26 -1.49 -0.31
N ASN A 296 22.65 -0.53 0.51
CA ASN A 296 22.86 -0.73 1.94
C ASN A 296 21.55 -1.11 2.65
N ASP A 297 20.45 -0.40 2.38
CA ASP A 297 19.15 -0.67 2.98
C ASP A 297 18.63 -2.08 2.63
N LEU A 298 18.83 -2.52 1.39
CA LEU A 298 18.46 -3.87 0.95
C LEU A 298 19.40 -4.94 1.54
N ALA A 299 20.71 -4.67 1.58
CA ALA A 299 21.69 -5.57 2.19
C ALA A 299 21.39 -5.80 3.68
N ASP A 300 21.04 -4.73 4.41
CA ASP A 300 20.64 -4.81 5.82
C ASP A 300 19.38 -5.66 6.02
N LEU A 301 18.39 -5.55 5.13
CA LEU A 301 17.19 -6.38 5.18
C LEU A 301 17.53 -7.85 4.90
N ILE A 302 18.32 -8.12 3.87
CA ILE A 302 18.80 -9.47 3.52
C ILE A 302 19.55 -10.08 4.70
N GLU A 303 20.48 -9.35 5.32
CA GLU A 303 21.27 -9.86 6.45
C GLU A 303 20.38 -10.23 7.64
N VAL A 304 19.47 -9.33 8.04
CA VAL A 304 18.60 -9.58 9.20
C VAL A 304 17.65 -10.75 8.95
N LEU A 305 17.05 -10.82 7.75
CA LEU A 305 16.15 -11.92 7.40
C LEU A 305 16.90 -13.25 7.25
N THR A 306 18.12 -13.23 6.69
CA THR A 306 18.97 -14.41 6.58
C THR A 306 19.30 -14.94 7.96
N LYS A 307 19.73 -14.09 8.90
CA LYS A 307 19.99 -14.50 10.29
C LYS A 307 18.74 -15.08 10.97
N ALA A 308 17.56 -14.51 10.70
CA ALA A 308 16.30 -15.02 11.24
C ALA A 308 15.97 -16.42 10.69
N CYS A 309 16.17 -16.65 9.38
CA CYS A 309 15.99 -17.94 8.73
C CYS A 309 17.03 -18.97 9.20
N GLU A 310 18.31 -18.60 9.30
CA GLU A 310 19.37 -19.49 9.79
C GLU A 310 19.12 -19.92 11.24
N ALA A 311 18.61 -19.02 12.09
CA ALA A 311 18.27 -19.36 13.47
C ALA A 311 17.08 -20.33 13.58
N ALA A 312 16.19 -20.36 12.59
CA ALA A 312 15.07 -21.28 12.53
C ALA A 312 15.46 -22.63 11.94
N ASP A 313 16.09 -22.62 10.77
CA ASP A 313 16.61 -23.81 10.07
C ASP A 313 17.89 -23.46 9.28
N PRO A 314 19.08 -23.76 9.85
CA PRO A 314 20.35 -23.52 9.18
C PRO A 314 20.52 -24.32 7.88
N SER A 315 19.99 -25.55 7.83
CA SER A 315 20.20 -26.45 6.69
C SER A 315 19.35 -26.04 5.51
N GLY A 316 18.06 -25.79 5.75
CA GLY A 316 17.12 -25.34 4.71
C GLY A 316 17.47 -23.96 4.15
N THR A 317 17.98 -23.06 5.00
CA THR A 317 18.41 -21.72 4.56
C THR A 317 19.58 -21.81 3.59
N ARG A 318 20.64 -22.55 3.95
CA ARG A 318 21.83 -22.67 3.09
C ARG A 318 21.51 -23.33 1.76
N GLN A 319 20.75 -24.43 1.79
CA GLN A 319 20.38 -25.14 0.57
C GLN A 319 19.63 -24.23 -0.41
N MET A 320 18.63 -23.48 0.05
CA MET A 320 17.83 -22.62 -0.83
C MET A 320 18.61 -21.40 -1.34
N LEU A 321 19.50 -20.83 -0.53
CA LEU A 321 20.36 -19.74 -0.99
C LEU A 321 21.35 -20.24 -2.05
N GLU A 322 21.97 -21.40 -1.84
CA GLU A 322 22.86 -22.02 -2.84
C GLU A 322 22.13 -22.39 -4.14
N GLU A 323 20.88 -22.88 -4.05
CA GLU A 323 20.06 -23.19 -5.22
C GLU A 323 19.55 -21.93 -5.93
N GLY A 324 19.15 -20.88 -5.20
CA GLY A 324 18.64 -19.63 -5.77
C GLY A 324 19.71 -18.74 -6.42
N LEU A 325 20.98 -18.95 -6.07
CA LEU A 325 22.13 -18.30 -6.71
C LEU A 325 22.59 -18.99 -8.01
N ARG A 326 22.07 -20.17 -8.35
CA ARG A 326 22.37 -20.88 -9.59
C ARG A 326 21.43 -20.46 -10.72
#